data_AF-A0A2V8GGM2-F1
#
_entry.id   AF-A0A2V8GGM2-F1
#
_cell.length_a   1.000
_cell.length_b   1.000
_cell.length_c   1.000
_cell.angle_alpha   90.00
_cell.angle_beta   90.00
_cell.angle_gamma   90.00
#
_symmetry.space_group_name_H-M   'P 1'
#
loop_
_entity.id
_entity.type
_entity.pdbx_description
1 polymer ?
#
loop_
_entity_poly.entity_id
_entity_poly.type
_entity_poly.pdbx_seq_one_letter_code
_entity_poly.pdbx_strand_id
1 'polypeptide(L)'
;AIVRLGGNATYLSTQLPNPFAGLVPGTGLNTATVSRQNLLRPFPQFAGGINEDFNNIGWAKYRALEMAMNKRLSHDVLATVTYTWSQRRTATSLQNTWDDKPFEDIDSNDRPHRLTITALWGLPFGPGKAIGGNTTGVAAKLLEGWQYNIIGEISSGTPIGMSNNSPAILMQDSFALPNDQQTLSRWFDNSTKTSPRPDGTYAWDVIGANDFRVAPFFLPGVRQDSKPQWSMSLFKNTRAGGNKMIQFRFEVFNVFNVRLYGGPNTDPTSANFGIIGNSQINCAGTGRLGVRFTF
;
A
#
# COMPACT_ATOMS: atom_id res chain seq x y z
N ALA A 1 6.23 -0.35 29.97
CA ALA A 1 5.37 0.82 29.75
C ALA A 1 6.16 1.83 28.93
N ILE A 2 5.70 2.12 27.71
CA ILE A 2 6.32 3.18 26.89
C ILE A 2 6.03 4.50 27.61
N VAL A 3 7.09 5.15 28.09
CA VAL A 3 7.00 6.38 28.88
C VAL A 3 6.62 7.53 27.94
N ARG A 4 5.61 8.33 28.31
CA ARG A 4 5.35 9.62 27.65
C ARG A 4 6.58 10.51 27.87
N LEU A 5 7.23 10.92 26.79
CA LEU A 5 8.48 11.68 26.88
C LEU A 5 8.26 13.21 26.78
N GLY A 6 7.04 13.74 26.87
CA GLY A 6 6.80 15.17 26.69
C GLY A 6 7.02 16.09 27.88
N GLY A 7 7.07 17.39 27.58
CA GLY A 7 7.18 18.44 28.57
C GLY A 7 5.84 18.82 29.20
N ASN A 8 5.86 19.17 30.50
CA ASN A 8 4.66 19.65 31.21
C ASN A 8 4.08 20.90 30.51
N ALA A 9 2.84 20.79 29.99
CA ALA A 9 2.20 21.86 29.22
C ALA A 9 2.05 23.17 30.00
N THR A 10 1.79 23.12 31.31
CA THR A 10 1.72 24.30 32.18
C THR A 10 3.10 24.94 32.34
N TYR A 11 4.15 24.13 32.49
CA TYR A 11 5.52 24.61 32.53
C TYR A 11 5.92 25.28 31.21
N LEU A 12 5.60 24.69 30.07
CA LEU A 12 5.98 25.22 28.76
C LEU A 12 5.21 26.48 28.35
N SER A 13 3.94 26.58 28.73
CA SER A 13 3.07 27.72 28.41
C SER A 13 3.20 28.92 29.37
N THR A 14 3.92 28.76 30.49
CA THR A 14 4.18 29.84 31.46
C THR A 14 4.77 31.06 30.75
N GLN A 15 4.14 32.22 30.94
CA GLN A 15 4.63 33.51 30.41
C GLN A 15 5.77 34.03 31.29
N LEU A 16 6.87 34.41 30.66
CA LEU A 16 8.06 34.98 31.31
C LEU A 16 8.36 36.37 30.72
N PRO A 17 9.06 37.24 31.46
CA PRO A 17 9.56 38.50 30.90
C PRO A 17 10.33 38.25 29.61
N ASN A 18 9.96 38.98 28.56
CA ASN A 18 10.54 38.76 27.24
C ASN A 18 11.85 39.55 27.09
N PRO A 19 13.01 38.88 26.89
CA PRO A 19 14.29 39.56 26.70
C PRO A 19 14.35 40.39 25.40
N PHE A 20 13.42 40.19 24.46
CA PHE A 20 13.33 40.92 23.20
C PHE A 20 12.36 42.11 23.24
N ALA A 21 11.68 42.34 24.37
CA ALA A 21 10.69 43.41 24.49
C ALA A 21 11.30 44.80 24.18
N GLY A 22 10.73 45.49 23.20
CA GLY A 22 11.18 46.82 22.76
C GLY A 22 12.41 46.81 21.84
N LEU A 23 13.06 45.66 21.64
CA LEU A 23 14.29 45.53 20.86
C LEU A 23 14.04 45.16 19.39
N VAL A 24 12.87 44.61 19.07
CA VAL A 24 12.53 44.09 17.73
C VAL A 24 11.17 44.60 17.22
N PRO A 25 11.00 45.93 17.01
CA PRO A 25 9.75 46.51 16.53
C PRO A 25 9.25 45.87 15.22
N GLY A 26 7.94 45.67 15.10
CA GLY A 26 7.31 45.07 13.91
C GLY A 26 7.33 43.54 13.86
N THR A 27 7.91 42.86 14.86
CA THR A 27 7.91 41.40 14.96
C THR A 27 6.93 40.90 16.04
N GLY A 28 6.55 39.62 15.95
CA GLY A 28 5.76 38.95 16.99
C GLY A 28 6.51 38.71 18.32
N LEU A 29 7.81 39.04 18.39
CA LEU A 29 8.65 38.92 19.57
C LEU A 29 8.79 40.23 20.35
N ASN A 30 8.09 41.31 19.96
CA ASN A 30 8.19 42.62 20.63
C ASN A 30 7.23 42.79 21.82
N THR A 31 6.60 41.71 22.29
CA THR A 31 5.64 41.71 23.40
C THR A 31 6.35 41.77 24.75
N ALA A 32 5.68 42.25 25.81
CA ALA A 32 6.27 42.33 27.16
C ALA A 32 6.61 40.96 27.76
N THR A 33 5.84 39.93 27.40
CA THR A 33 6.03 38.55 27.85
C THR A 33 6.07 37.59 26.67
N VAL A 34 6.69 36.43 26.89
CA VAL A 34 6.78 35.33 25.93
C VAL A 34 6.67 34.00 26.68
N SER A 35 6.10 32.97 26.04
CA SER A 35 6.00 31.64 26.65
C SER A 35 7.39 31.00 26.82
N ARG A 36 7.57 30.25 27.91
CA ARG A 36 8.82 29.54 28.21
C ARG A 36 9.27 28.66 27.04
N GLN A 37 8.35 27.96 26.38
CA GLN A 37 8.67 27.12 25.22
C GLN A 37 9.38 27.86 24.08
N ASN A 38 9.11 29.16 23.88
CA ASN A 38 9.77 29.93 22.83
C ASN A 38 11.19 30.30 23.23
N LEU A 39 11.44 30.54 24.52
CA LEU A 39 12.78 30.81 25.05
C LEU A 39 13.68 29.57 25.09
N LEU A 40 13.09 28.37 25.20
CA LEU A 40 13.82 27.10 25.20
C LEU A 40 14.19 26.62 23.79
N ARG A 41 13.68 27.25 22.73
CA ARG A 41 14.03 26.89 21.36
C ARG A 41 15.45 27.34 21.02
N PRO A 42 16.19 26.59 20.19
CA PRO A 42 17.39 27.10 19.55
C PRO A 42 17.08 28.39 18.79
N PHE A 43 17.94 29.39 18.95
CA PHE A 43 17.84 30.71 18.31
C PHE A 43 16.48 31.41 18.49
N PRO A 44 16.06 31.70 19.75
CA PRO A 44 14.73 32.24 20.06
C PRO A 44 14.46 33.64 19.48
N GLN A 45 15.50 34.33 19.01
CA GLN A 45 15.39 35.61 18.31
C GLN A 45 14.77 35.50 16.90
N PHE A 46 14.76 34.31 16.29
CA PHE A 46 14.10 34.08 15.01
C PHE A 46 12.69 33.53 15.27
N ALA A 47 11.70 34.42 15.23
CA ALA A 47 10.30 34.09 15.45
C ALA A 47 9.85 32.99 14.46
N GLY A 48 9.34 31.88 14.99
CA GLY A 48 8.95 30.71 14.17
C GLY A 48 10.02 29.62 14.07
N GLY A 49 11.25 29.91 14.50
CA GLY A 49 12.39 28.98 14.42
C GLY A 49 13.19 29.14 13.13
N ILE A 50 14.20 28.29 12.97
CA ILE A 50 14.99 28.15 11.75
C ILE A 50 14.68 26.78 11.18
N ASN A 51 14.34 26.72 9.90
CA ASN A 51 14.16 25.46 9.17
C ASN A 51 15.40 25.19 8.32
N GLU A 52 15.85 23.94 8.33
CA GLU A 52 16.82 23.43 7.38
C GLU A 52 16.07 22.61 6.31
N ASP A 53 16.14 23.05 5.06
CA ASP A 53 15.53 22.37 3.93
C ASP A 53 16.59 21.70 3.05
N PHE A 54 16.19 20.67 2.30
CA PHE A 54 17.02 19.94 1.33
C PHE A 54 18.25 19.23 1.91
N ASN A 55 18.21 18.86 3.19
CA ASN A 55 19.26 18.05 3.81
C ASN A 55 19.24 16.61 3.24
N ASN A 56 20.34 16.18 2.61
CA ASN A 56 20.46 14.88 1.94
C ASN A 56 20.98 13.77 2.88
N ILE A 57 20.45 13.70 4.11
CA ILE A 57 20.80 12.69 5.11
C ILE A 57 19.93 11.43 5.02
N GLY A 58 18.92 11.44 4.15
CA GLY A 58 18.00 10.33 3.97
C GLY A 58 18.58 9.17 3.16
N TRP A 59 18.03 7.98 3.35
CA TRP A 59 18.42 6.79 2.58
C TRP A 59 17.24 5.85 2.30
N ALA A 60 17.42 5.00 1.29
CA ALA A 60 16.49 3.92 0.95
C ALA A 60 17.26 2.62 0.70
N LYS A 61 16.67 1.48 1.05
CA LYS A 61 17.28 0.16 0.96
C LYS A 61 16.28 -0.85 0.43
N TYR A 62 16.68 -1.53 -0.65
CA TYR A 62 15.94 -2.62 -1.28
C TYR A 62 16.72 -3.92 -1.14
N ARG A 63 16.09 -4.94 -0.56
CA ARG A 63 16.61 -6.31 -0.52
C ARG A 63 15.60 -7.21 -1.20
N ALA A 64 16.03 -8.04 -2.15
CA ALA A 64 15.12 -8.92 -2.85
C ALA A 64 15.76 -10.23 -3.27
N LEU A 65 14.89 -11.22 -3.47
CA LEU A 65 15.16 -12.48 -4.13
C LEU A 65 14.15 -12.59 -5.28
N GLU A 66 14.67 -12.71 -6.50
CA GLU A 66 13.87 -12.80 -7.70
C GLU A 66 14.09 -14.16 -8.37
N MET A 67 12.99 -14.82 -8.69
CA MET A 67 12.97 -16.11 -9.38
C MET A 67 12.09 -15.98 -10.61
N ALA A 68 12.59 -16.44 -11.76
CA ALA A 68 11.83 -16.47 -12.99
C ALA A 68 11.97 -17.87 -13.63
N MET A 69 10.83 -18.50 -13.90
CA MET A 69 10.75 -19.77 -14.60
C MET A 69 9.97 -19.57 -15.89
N ASN A 70 10.62 -19.86 -17.02
CA ASN A 70 10.00 -19.86 -18.34
C ASN A 70 10.06 -21.27 -18.89
N LYS A 71 8.91 -21.85 -19.24
CA LYS A 71 8.86 -23.19 -19.78
C LYS A 71 7.87 -23.31 -20.93
N ARG A 72 8.38 -23.80 -22.06
CA ARG A 72 7.57 -24.35 -23.14
C ARG A 72 7.34 -25.83 -22.85
N LEU A 73 6.11 -26.20 -22.57
CA LEU A 73 5.69 -27.57 -22.32
C LEU A 73 5.26 -28.23 -23.63
N SER A 74 5.00 -29.52 -23.59
CA SER A 74 4.38 -30.23 -24.71
C SER A 74 2.95 -29.74 -24.95
N HIS A 75 2.38 -30.06 -26.12
CA HIS A 75 0.99 -29.75 -26.46
C HIS A 75 0.65 -28.25 -26.46
N ASP A 76 1.55 -27.41 -26.99
CA ASP A 76 1.35 -25.97 -27.21
C ASP A 76 1.06 -25.15 -25.94
N VAL A 77 1.58 -25.57 -24.79
CA VAL A 77 1.54 -24.80 -23.56
C VAL A 77 2.84 -24.02 -23.35
N LEU A 78 2.74 -22.72 -23.12
CA LEU A 78 3.82 -21.86 -22.68
C LEU A 78 3.44 -21.24 -21.34
N ALA A 79 4.30 -21.34 -20.34
CA ALA A 79 4.07 -20.74 -19.04
C ALA A 79 5.31 -19.99 -18.54
N THR A 80 5.05 -18.85 -17.92
CA THR A 80 6.03 -18.06 -17.18
C THR A 80 5.51 -17.81 -15.78
N VAL A 81 6.37 -18.06 -14.80
CA VAL A 81 6.09 -17.77 -13.39
C VAL A 81 7.24 -16.93 -12.86
N THR A 82 6.93 -15.76 -12.32
CA THR A 82 7.90 -14.91 -11.64
C THR A 82 7.49 -14.73 -10.19
N TYR A 83 8.46 -14.89 -9.29
CA TYR A 83 8.28 -14.67 -7.87
C TYR A 83 9.36 -13.73 -7.36
N THR A 84 8.94 -12.69 -6.66
CA THR A 84 9.81 -11.75 -5.98
C THR A 84 9.46 -11.77 -4.51
N TRP A 85 10.43 -12.15 -3.67
CA TRP A 85 10.45 -11.73 -2.28
C TRP A 85 11.20 -10.40 -2.19
N SER A 86 10.67 -9.42 -1.47
CA SER A 86 11.37 -8.15 -1.27
C SER A 86 11.17 -7.55 0.11
N GLN A 87 12.08 -6.66 0.51
CA GLN A 87 11.95 -5.82 1.68
C GLN A 87 12.51 -4.44 1.34
N ARG A 88 11.67 -3.42 1.55
CA ARG A 88 11.95 -2.02 1.33
C ARG A 88 11.95 -1.28 2.66
N ARG A 89 13.06 -0.59 2.94
CA ARG A 89 13.21 0.28 4.12
C ARG A 89 13.66 1.66 3.67
N THR A 90 13.16 2.69 4.33
CA THR A 90 13.48 4.08 4.04
C THR A 90 13.67 4.85 5.34
N ALA A 91 14.62 5.76 5.35
CA ALA A 91 14.76 6.76 6.39
C ALA A 91 14.85 8.12 5.69
N THR A 92 13.69 8.73 5.40
CA THR A 92 13.61 9.97 4.61
C THR A 92 12.94 11.12 5.36
N SER A 93 12.44 10.86 6.57
CA SER A 93 11.77 11.84 7.42
C SER A 93 12.27 11.70 8.85
N LEU A 94 12.46 12.83 9.55
CA LEU A 94 12.69 12.82 10.99
C LEU A 94 11.39 12.41 11.70
N GLN A 95 11.47 11.53 12.71
CA GLN A 95 10.28 11.15 13.49
C GLN A 95 9.81 12.31 14.38
N ASN A 96 10.74 13.07 14.93
CA ASN A 96 10.53 14.34 15.60
C ASN A 96 11.47 15.39 14.97
N THR A 97 11.04 16.65 14.90
CA THR A 97 11.79 17.72 14.20
C THR A 97 13.18 18.03 14.77
N TRP A 98 13.51 17.50 15.95
CA TRP A 98 14.79 17.69 16.63
C TRP A 98 15.66 16.44 16.66
N ASP A 99 15.23 15.36 16.00
CA ASP A 99 16.02 14.14 15.89
C ASP A 99 17.26 14.40 14.99
N ASP A 100 18.38 13.77 15.33
CA ASP A 100 19.68 13.95 14.66
C ASP A 100 19.76 13.23 13.30
N LYS A 101 18.87 12.27 13.06
CA LYS A 101 18.83 11.47 11.84
C LYS A 101 17.41 11.07 11.45
N PRO A 102 17.16 10.80 10.17
CA PRO A 102 15.88 10.28 9.71
C PRO A 102 15.54 8.95 10.38
N PHE A 103 14.26 8.76 10.68
CA PHE A 103 13.77 7.54 11.28
C PHE A 103 13.65 6.44 10.22
N GLU A 104 14.27 5.30 10.49
CA GLU A 104 14.15 4.12 9.64
C GLU A 104 12.77 3.49 9.81
N ASP A 105 12.03 3.41 8.71
CA ASP A 105 10.75 2.71 8.65
C ASP A 105 10.65 1.82 7.40
N ILE A 106 9.58 1.05 7.34
CA ILE A 106 9.17 0.35 6.12
C ILE A 106 8.73 1.37 5.05
N ASP A 107 9.11 1.12 3.79
CA ASP A 107 8.73 1.97 2.66
C ASP A 107 7.21 1.83 2.40
N SER A 108 6.56 2.93 2.03
CA SER A 108 5.13 2.96 1.68
C SER A 108 4.75 2.02 0.53
N ASN A 109 5.73 1.62 -0.29
CA ASN A 109 5.57 0.72 -1.44
C ASN A 109 6.12 -0.68 -1.17
N ASP A 110 6.47 -1.01 0.08
CA ASP A 110 6.97 -2.33 0.42
C ASP A 110 5.90 -3.41 0.13
N ARG A 111 6.28 -4.40 -0.70
CA ARG A 111 5.43 -5.55 -1.04
C ARG A 111 6.26 -6.82 -0.89
N PRO A 112 6.16 -7.51 0.27
CA PRO A 112 7.05 -8.60 0.60
C PRO A 112 7.03 -9.76 -0.37
N HIS A 113 5.87 -10.07 -0.94
CA HIS A 113 5.70 -11.14 -1.90
C HIS A 113 4.98 -10.61 -3.12
N ARG A 114 5.50 -10.95 -4.30
CA ARG A 114 4.81 -10.79 -5.58
C ARG A 114 5.01 -12.03 -6.42
N LEU A 115 3.92 -12.60 -6.89
CA LEU A 115 3.87 -13.75 -7.79
C LEU A 115 3.06 -13.35 -9.01
N THR A 116 3.66 -13.46 -10.19
CA THR A 116 2.96 -13.30 -11.47
C THR A 116 3.04 -14.60 -12.23
N ILE A 117 1.89 -15.09 -12.68
CA ILE A 117 1.75 -16.29 -13.49
C ILE A 117 1.17 -15.87 -14.83
N THR A 118 1.81 -16.23 -15.93
CA THR A 118 1.24 -16.08 -17.26
C THR A 118 1.30 -17.42 -17.97
N ALA A 119 0.18 -17.88 -18.51
CA ALA A 119 0.12 -19.12 -19.27
C ALA A 119 -0.65 -18.90 -20.57
N LEU A 120 -0.17 -19.52 -21.63
CA LEU A 120 -0.80 -19.60 -22.94
C LEU A 120 -0.92 -21.07 -23.32
N TRP A 121 -2.10 -21.49 -23.74
CA TRP A 121 -2.36 -22.84 -24.21
C TRP A 121 -3.06 -22.80 -25.57
N GLY A 122 -2.37 -23.31 -26.60
CA GLY A 122 -3.03 -23.66 -27.85
C GLY A 122 -3.92 -24.88 -27.63
N LEU A 123 -5.24 -24.69 -27.62
CA LEU A 123 -6.17 -25.77 -27.30
C LEU A 123 -6.06 -26.89 -28.36
N PRO A 124 -6.17 -28.16 -27.97
CA PRO A 124 -5.89 -29.29 -28.85
C PRO A 124 -7.08 -29.62 -29.77
N PHE A 125 -7.72 -28.61 -30.35
CA PHE A 125 -8.89 -28.74 -31.21
C PHE A 125 -8.53 -28.52 -32.69
N GLY A 126 -9.16 -29.31 -33.57
CA GLY A 126 -9.11 -29.15 -35.02
C GLY A 126 -8.15 -30.10 -35.74
N PRO A 127 -7.94 -29.90 -37.04
CA PRO A 127 -7.17 -30.82 -37.88
C PRO A 127 -5.75 -31.07 -37.35
N GLY A 128 -5.35 -32.34 -37.27
CA GLY A 128 -4.03 -32.75 -36.77
C GLY A 128 -3.80 -32.55 -35.26
N LYS A 129 -4.84 -32.23 -34.48
CA LYS A 129 -4.79 -32.14 -33.02
C LYS A 129 -5.52 -33.31 -32.34
N ALA A 130 -5.34 -33.44 -31.03
CA ALA A 130 -5.85 -34.58 -30.26
C ALA A 130 -7.39 -34.69 -30.29
N ILE A 131 -8.11 -33.56 -30.43
CA ILE A 131 -9.57 -33.52 -30.46
C ILE A 131 -10.02 -32.95 -31.82
N GLY A 132 -10.79 -33.73 -32.58
CA GLY A 132 -11.25 -33.32 -33.90
C GLY A 132 -10.18 -33.40 -35.00
N GLY A 133 -9.13 -34.21 -34.79
CA GLY A 133 -7.99 -34.32 -35.71
C GLY A 133 -8.32 -34.67 -37.15
N ASN A 134 -9.42 -35.40 -37.39
CA ASN A 134 -9.86 -35.84 -38.73
C ASN A 134 -10.95 -34.92 -39.33
N THR A 135 -11.26 -33.79 -38.69
CA THR A 135 -12.29 -32.87 -39.18
C THR A 135 -11.83 -32.18 -40.45
N THR A 136 -12.77 -31.94 -41.37
CA THR A 136 -12.53 -31.26 -42.65
C THR A 136 -13.60 -30.19 -42.89
N GLY A 137 -13.37 -29.34 -43.90
CA GLY A 137 -14.33 -28.33 -44.31
C GLY A 137 -14.69 -27.32 -43.21
N VAL A 138 -15.98 -27.03 -43.06
CA VAL A 138 -16.49 -26.04 -42.09
C VAL A 138 -16.23 -26.49 -40.65
N ALA A 139 -16.37 -27.78 -40.35
CA ALA A 139 -16.13 -28.31 -39.00
C ALA A 139 -14.68 -28.09 -38.55
N ALA A 140 -13.71 -28.31 -39.44
CA ALA A 140 -12.30 -28.01 -39.20
C ALA A 140 -12.08 -26.52 -38.85
N LYS A 141 -12.69 -25.61 -39.62
CA LYS A 141 -12.57 -24.17 -39.39
C LYS A 141 -13.16 -23.72 -38.04
N LEU A 142 -14.23 -24.36 -37.58
CA LEU A 142 -14.82 -24.05 -36.27
C LEU A 142 -13.93 -24.52 -35.12
N LEU A 143 -13.26 -25.67 -35.28
CA LEU A 143 -12.46 -26.30 -34.23
C LEU A 143 -11.01 -25.83 -34.17
N GLU A 144 -10.40 -25.37 -35.26
CA GLU A 144 -8.97 -25.02 -35.27
C GLU A 144 -8.62 -23.74 -34.47
N GLY A 145 -7.35 -23.56 -34.11
CA GLY A 145 -6.80 -22.22 -33.81
C GLY A 145 -7.31 -21.52 -32.55
N TRP A 146 -7.93 -22.27 -31.63
CA TRP A 146 -8.27 -21.77 -30.30
C TRP A 146 -7.03 -21.65 -29.42
N GLN A 147 -6.93 -20.54 -28.71
CA GLN A 147 -5.86 -20.26 -27.76
C GLN A 147 -6.47 -19.69 -26.49
N TYR A 148 -6.11 -20.25 -25.36
CA TYR A 148 -6.54 -19.78 -24.05
C TYR A 148 -5.34 -19.16 -23.31
N ASN A 149 -5.52 -18.00 -22.70
CA ASN A 149 -4.48 -17.33 -21.91
C ASN A 149 -4.98 -17.01 -20.52
N ILE A 150 -4.08 -17.10 -19.54
CA ILE A 150 -4.31 -16.74 -18.15
C ILE A 150 -3.18 -15.82 -17.69
N ILE A 151 -3.54 -14.78 -16.95
CA ILE A 151 -2.63 -13.94 -16.17
C ILE A 151 -3.15 -13.93 -14.73
N GLY A 152 -2.30 -14.33 -13.78
CA GLY A 152 -2.56 -14.25 -12.35
C GLY A 152 -1.54 -13.32 -11.70
N GLU A 153 -2.01 -12.37 -10.90
CA GLU A 153 -1.18 -11.46 -10.12
C GLU A 153 -1.55 -11.58 -8.64
N ILE A 154 -0.58 -11.98 -7.83
CA ILE A 154 -0.75 -12.19 -6.40
C ILE A 154 0.35 -11.38 -5.73
N SER A 155 -0.02 -10.38 -4.94
CA SER A 155 0.95 -9.52 -4.25
C SER A 155 0.55 -9.36 -2.80
N SER A 156 1.50 -9.10 -1.90
CA SER A 156 1.20 -8.50 -0.61
C SER A 156 0.69 -7.07 -0.79
N GLY A 157 -0.17 -6.61 0.12
CA GLY A 157 -0.55 -5.19 0.22
C GLY A 157 0.60 -4.32 0.69
N THR A 158 0.48 -3.01 0.48
CA THR A 158 1.43 -2.03 1.01
C THR A 158 1.19 -1.77 2.51
N PRO A 159 2.19 -1.30 3.27
CA PRO A 159 1.99 -0.94 4.68
C PRO A 159 0.97 0.18 4.86
N ILE A 160 0.29 0.19 6.00
CA ILE A 160 -0.63 1.28 6.36
C ILE A 160 0.13 2.41 7.06
N GLY A 161 0.03 3.62 6.52
CA GLY A 161 0.59 4.82 7.14
C GLY A 161 -0.25 5.33 8.31
N MET A 162 0.41 5.77 9.37
CA MET A 162 -0.20 6.44 10.52
C MET A 162 -0.54 7.90 10.20
N SER A 163 -1.58 8.42 10.85
CA SER A 163 -1.92 9.84 10.76
C SER A 163 -0.76 10.70 11.28
N ASN A 164 -0.41 11.75 10.51
CA ASN A 164 0.55 12.77 10.93
C ASN A 164 -0.10 13.86 11.80
N ASN A 165 -1.43 14.03 11.73
CA ASN A 165 -2.14 15.08 12.46
C ASN A 165 -2.37 14.71 13.93
N SER A 166 -2.56 13.42 14.19
CA SER A 166 -2.84 12.87 15.52
C SER A 166 -1.96 11.64 15.73
N PRO A 167 -0.63 11.81 15.87
CA PRO A 167 0.25 10.66 16.01
C PRO A 167 -0.10 9.91 17.30
N ALA A 168 -0.13 8.58 17.22
CA ALA A 168 -0.57 7.73 18.31
C ALA A 168 0.61 7.26 19.18
N ILE A 169 0.28 6.75 20.36
CA ILE A 169 1.17 5.98 21.23
C ILE A 169 0.73 4.53 21.15
N LEU A 170 1.66 3.65 20.81
CA LEU A 170 1.47 2.21 20.91
C LEU A 170 1.55 1.79 22.38
N MET A 171 0.51 1.15 22.87
CA MET A 171 0.44 0.65 24.25
C MET A 171 0.75 -0.85 24.36
N GLN A 172 0.94 -1.52 23.22
CA GLN A 172 1.24 -2.93 23.11
C GLN A 172 2.13 -3.24 21.89
N ASP A 173 2.82 -4.37 21.94
CA ASP A 173 3.80 -4.76 20.92
C ASP A 173 3.17 -5.24 19.60
N SER A 174 1.91 -5.70 19.65
CA SER A 174 1.19 -6.18 18.45
C SER A 174 -0.26 -5.76 18.49
N PHE A 175 -0.73 -5.11 17.44
CA PHE A 175 -2.11 -4.68 17.22
C PHE A 175 -2.65 -5.19 15.87
N ALA A 176 -1.83 -5.92 15.13
CA ALA A 176 -2.27 -6.62 13.93
C ALA A 176 -3.23 -7.74 14.32
N LEU A 177 -4.35 -7.83 13.61
CA LEU A 177 -5.30 -8.91 13.81
C LEU A 177 -4.93 -10.12 12.93
N PRO A 178 -5.22 -11.34 13.39
CA PRO A 178 -5.27 -12.50 12.51
C PRO A 178 -6.22 -12.28 11.33
N ASN A 179 -5.92 -12.90 10.19
CA ASN A 179 -6.69 -12.70 8.94
C ASN A 179 -8.18 -13.06 9.08
N ASP A 180 -8.53 -14.02 9.93
CA ASP A 180 -9.90 -14.46 10.20
C ASP A 180 -10.69 -13.49 11.11
N GLN A 181 -9.98 -12.60 11.82
CA GLN A 181 -10.58 -11.57 12.68
C GLN A 181 -10.63 -10.20 12.01
N GLN A 182 -9.92 -10.03 10.90
CA GLN A 182 -9.84 -8.78 10.15
C GLN A 182 -11.12 -8.55 9.37
N THR A 183 -11.79 -7.43 9.63
CA THR A 183 -13.02 -7.01 8.93
C THR A 183 -12.94 -5.55 8.51
N LEU A 184 -13.86 -5.10 7.65
CA LEU A 184 -13.90 -3.69 7.24
C LEU A 184 -14.15 -2.74 8.42
N SER A 185 -14.88 -3.17 9.45
CA SER A 185 -15.14 -2.39 10.66
C SER A 185 -14.02 -2.50 11.71
N ARG A 186 -13.06 -3.42 11.52
CA ARG A 186 -11.95 -3.66 12.45
C ARG A 186 -10.78 -4.28 11.68
N TRP A 187 -10.00 -3.44 11.02
CA TRP A 187 -8.89 -3.90 10.19
C TRP A 187 -7.64 -4.27 11.00
N PHE A 188 -7.44 -3.58 12.12
CA PHE A 188 -6.46 -3.88 13.13
C PHE A 188 -7.12 -3.64 14.50
N ASP A 189 -6.44 -3.93 15.60
CA ASP A 189 -6.96 -3.62 16.91
C ASP A 189 -7.07 -2.10 17.07
N ASN A 190 -8.28 -1.57 16.95
CA ASN A 190 -8.57 -0.15 17.00
C ASN A 190 -9.02 0.32 18.39
N SER A 191 -8.75 -0.46 19.45
CA SER A 191 -9.08 -0.04 20.82
C SER A 191 -8.23 1.15 21.22
N THR A 192 -8.90 2.19 21.70
CA THR A 192 -8.26 3.41 22.20
C THR A 192 -8.58 3.60 23.67
N LYS A 193 -7.86 4.49 24.36
CA LYS A 193 -8.18 4.85 25.74
C LYS A 193 -9.64 5.31 25.95
N THR A 194 -10.24 5.96 24.96
CA THR A 194 -11.65 6.42 24.99
C THR A 194 -12.64 5.35 24.53
N SER A 195 -12.15 4.25 23.96
CA SER A 195 -12.96 3.12 23.48
C SER A 195 -12.18 1.81 23.72
N PRO A 196 -12.01 1.41 25.00
CA PRO A 196 -11.21 0.25 25.35
C PRO A 196 -11.91 -1.06 25.01
N ARG A 197 -11.15 -2.15 25.04
CA ARG A 197 -11.69 -3.51 24.99
C ARG A 197 -12.55 -3.82 26.22
N PRO A 198 -13.34 -4.92 26.20
CA PRO A 198 -14.15 -5.31 27.36
C PRO A 198 -13.37 -5.53 28.66
N ASP A 199 -12.09 -5.90 28.58
CA ASP A 199 -11.20 -6.08 29.72
C ASP A 199 -10.55 -4.76 30.22
N GLY A 200 -10.92 -3.63 29.63
CA GLY A 200 -10.37 -2.30 29.94
C GLY A 200 -9.02 -2.00 29.31
N THR A 201 -8.41 -2.95 28.58
CA THR A 201 -7.15 -2.74 27.87
C THR A 201 -7.37 -1.99 26.55
N TYR A 202 -6.31 -1.37 26.02
CA TYR A 202 -6.35 -0.68 24.74
C TYR A 202 -4.99 -0.72 24.05
N ALA A 203 -5.01 -0.75 22.72
CA ALA A 203 -3.80 -0.79 21.90
C ALA A 203 -3.21 0.60 21.64
N TRP A 204 -4.04 1.65 21.69
CA TRP A 204 -3.68 2.99 21.24
C TRP A 204 -4.04 4.08 22.25
N ASP A 205 -3.12 5.01 22.46
CA ASP A 205 -3.39 6.30 23.08
C ASP A 205 -3.03 7.43 22.12
N VAL A 206 -3.47 8.63 22.43
CA VAL A 206 -3.15 9.82 21.65
C VAL A 206 -1.97 10.53 22.30
N ILE A 207 -1.03 11.00 21.46
CA ILE A 207 0.08 11.83 21.92
C ILE A 207 -0.46 13.11 22.54
N GLY A 208 -0.01 13.42 23.76
CA GLY A 208 -0.38 14.66 24.45
C GLY A 208 0.28 15.89 23.84
N ALA A 209 -0.21 17.07 24.22
CA ALA A 209 0.46 18.31 23.82
C ALA A 209 1.92 18.32 24.30
N ASN A 210 2.86 18.59 23.38
CA ASN A 210 4.31 18.59 23.63
C ASN A 210 4.92 17.21 23.96
N ASP A 211 4.19 16.10 23.73
CA ASP A 211 4.76 14.75 23.72
C ASP A 211 5.47 14.46 22.38
N PHE A 212 6.51 13.64 22.43
CA PHE A 212 7.21 13.16 21.25
C PHE A 212 6.45 12.05 20.53
N ARG A 213 6.61 12.00 19.21
CA ARG A 213 6.19 10.86 18.42
C ARG A 213 6.99 9.64 18.80
N VAL A 214 6.30 8.58 19.20
CA VAL A 214 6.90 7.27 19.52
C VAL A 214 6.43 6.15 18.59
N ALA A 215 5.27 6.30 17.95
CA ALA A 215 4.82 5.35 16.94
C ALA A 215 5.58 5.53 15.61
N PRO A 216 5.79 4.43 14.85
CA PRO A 216 6.38 4.48 13.51
C PRO A 216 5.45 5.19 12.50
N PHE A 217 5.98 5.63 11.35
CA PHE A 217 5.19 6.22 10.26
C PHE A 217 4.27 5.20 9.62
N PHE A 218 4.69 3.94 9.56
CA PHE A 218 3.89 2.85 9.05
C PHE A 218 3.68 1.78 10.10
N LEU A 219 2.46 1.25 10.14
CA LEU A 219 2.04 0.23 11.09
C LEU A 219 2.74 -1.11 10.84
N PRO A 220 3.57 -1.61 11.77
CA PRO A 220 4.17 -2.93 11.62
C PRO A 220 3.09 -4.02 11.57
N GLY A 221 3.21 -4.93 10.61
CA GLY A 221 2.28 -6.06 10.49
C GLY A 221 0.89 -5.74 9.95
N VAL A 222 0.55 -4.47 9.69
CA VAL A 222 -0.74 -4.07 9.12
C VAL A 222 -0.56 -3.51 7.72
N ARG A 223 -1.26 -4.13 6.75
CA ARG A 223 -1.14 -3.81 5.33
C ARG A 223 -2.51 -3.56 4.71
N GLN A 224 -2.52 -2.90 3.56
CA GLN A 224 -3.72 -2.78 2.73
C GLN A 224 -4.24 -4.15 2.32
N ASP A 225 -5.55 -4.20 2.05
CA ASP A 225 -6.22 -5.37 1.50
C ASP A 225 -5.52 -5.82 0.21
N SER A 226 -5.30 -7.13 0.10
CA SER A 226 -4.70 -7.71 -1.08
C SER A 226 -5.26 -9.10 -1.33
N LYS A 227 -5.59 -9.35 -2.60
CA LYS A 227 -6.19 -10.59 -3.05
C LYS A 227 -5.65 -10.94 -4.45
N PRO A 228 -5.55 -12.22 -4.80
CA PRO A 228 -5.22 -12.66 -6.16
C PRO A 228 -6.14 -12.02 -7.20
N GLN A 229 -5.54 -11.43 -8.24
CA GLN A 229 -6.27 -10.92 -9.40
C GLN A 229 -5.98 -11.79 -10.61
N TRP A 230 -7.03 -12.16 -11.34
CA TRP A 230 -6.93 -13.06 -12.48
C TRP A 230 -7.57 -12.42 -13.71
N SER A 231 -6.87 -12.52 -14.83
CA SER A 231 -7.36 -12.13 -16.15
C SER A 231 -7.24 -13.32 -17.09
N MET A 232 -8.25 -13.52 -17.92
CA MET A 232 -8.32 -14.65 -18.84
C MET A 232 -8.69 -14.16 -20.22
N SER A 233 -8.19 -14.83 -21.26
CA SER A 233 -8.61 -14.55 -22.62
C SER A 233 -8.71 -15.81 -23.46
N LEU A 234 -9.67 -15.80 -24.38
CA LEU A 234 -9.89 -16.86 -25.36
C LEU A 234 -9.83 -16.24 -26.74
N PHE A 235 -8.87 -16.69 -27.54
CA PHE A 235 -8.68 -16.25 -28.92
C PHE A 235 -9.03 -17.38 -29.87
N LYS A 236 -9.71 -17.04 -30.96
CA LYS A 236 -9.97 -17.97 -32.08
C LYS A 236 -9.33 -17.41 -33.33
N ASN A 237 -8.33 -18.11 -33.85
CA ASN A 237 -7.68 -17.81 -35.11
C ASN A 237 -8.25 -18.71 -36.21
N THR A 238 -8.63 -18.14 -37.36
CA THR A 238 -9.03 -18.93 -38.52
C THR A 238 -8.73 -18.21 -39.83
N ARG A 239 -8.56 -18.99 -40.90
CA ARG A 239 -8.34 -18.48 -42.25
C ARG A 239 -9.66 -18.16 -42.95
N ALA A 240 -9.78 -16.92 -43.40
CA ALA A 240 -10.90 -16.47 -44.24
C ALA A 240 -10.76 -16.88 -45.72
N GLY A 241 -9.55 -17.33 -46.13
CA GLY A 241 -9.21 -17.72 -47.50
C GLY A 241 -8.00 -16.96 -48.02
N GLY A 242 -7.17 -17.61 -48.84
CA GLY A 242 -5.87 -17.06 -49.24
C GLY A 242 -4.98 -16.76 -48.02
N ASN A 243 -4.38 -15.58 -48.00
CA ASN A 243 -3.48 -15.12 -46.92
C ASN A 243 -4.23 -14.39 -45.79
N LYS A 244 -5.58 -14.32 -45.85
CA LYS A 244 -6.40 -13.54 -44.94
C LYS A 244 -6.70 -14.30 -43.65
N MET A 245 -6.46 -13.66 -42.50
CA MET A 245 -6.69 -14.21 -41.16
C MET A 245 -7.71 -13.38 -40.39
N ILE A 246 -8.63 -14.05 -39.72
CA ILE A 246 -9.55 -13.46 -38.74
C ILE A 246 -9.18 -13.99 -37.35
N GLN A 247 -9.08 -13.09 -36.38
CA GLN A 247 -8.93 -13.41 -34.98
C GLN A 247 -10.09 -12.81 -34.17
N PHE A 248 -10.86 -13.67 -33.51
CA PHE A 248 -11.82 -13.26 -32.49
C PHE A 248 -11.14 -13.29 -31.13
N ARG A 249 -11.43 -12.28 -30.30
CA ARG A 249 -10.90 -12.16 -28.95
C ARG A 249 -12.03 -11.97 -27.96
N PHE A 250 -12.01 -12.77 -26.92
CA PHE A 250 -12.78 -12.56 -25.70
C PHE A 250 -11.80 -12.44 -24.55
N GLU A 251 -11.84 -11.34 -23.81
CA GLU A 251 -10.94 -11.06 -22.70
C GLU A 251 -11.77 -10.68 -21.48
N VAL A 252 -11.40 -11.19 -20.31
CA VAL A 252 -12.04 -10.86 -19.05
C VAL A 252 -10.94 -10.52 -18.05
N PHE A 253 -11.01 -9.32 -17.49
CA PHE A 253 -10.11 -8.83 -16.44
C PHE A 253 -10.81 -8.91 -15.10
N ASN A 254 -10.07 -9.26 -14.04
CA ASN A 254 -10.63 -9.52 -12.71
C ASN A 254 -11.79 -10.53 -12.78
N VAL A 255 -11.51 -11.72 -13.34
CA VAL A 255 -12.49 -12.76 -13.68
C VAL A 255 -13.36 -13.17 -12.50
N PHE A 256 -12.77 -13.22 -11.31
CA PHE A 256 -13.48 -13.58 -10.07
C PHE A 256 -14.18 -12.40 -9.41
N ASN A 257 -14.22 -11.23 -10.07
CA ASN A 257 -14.81 -9.99 -9.59
C ASN A 257 -14.39 -9.65 -8.15
N VAL A 258 -13.10 -9.85 -7.86
CA VAL A 258 -12.55 -9.64 -6.52
C VAL A 258 -12.46 -8.15 -6.26
N ARG A 259 -12.96 -7.73 -5.10
CA ARG A 259 -12.90 -6.35 -4.64
C ARG A 259 -11.70 -6.14 -3.72
N LEU A 260 -10.89 -5.14 -4.07
CA LEU A 260 -9.85 -4.60 -3.20
C LEU A 260 -10.33 -3.30 -2.57
N TYR A 261 -10.09 -3.16 -1.28
CA TYR A 261 -10.40 -1.94 -0.52
C TYR A 261 -9.14 -1.09 -0.30
N GLY A 262 -9.36 0.20 -0.04
CA GLY A 262 -8.31 1.11 0.40
C GLY A 262 -7.80 0.82 1.81
N GLY A 263 -6.94 1.70 2.34
CA GLY A 263 -6.48 1.61 3.73
C GLY A 263 -7.54 2.05 4.75
N PRO A 264 -7.43 1.62 6.02
CA PRO A 264 -8.27 2.10 7.10
C PRO A 264 -7.96 3.54 7.48
N ASN A 265 -8.88 4.21 8.17
CA ASN A 265 -8.57 5.45 8.86
C ASN A 265 -7.59 5.17 10.01
N THR A 266 -6.51 5.96 10.09
CA THR A 266 -5.41 5.78 11.05
C THR A 266 -5.27 6.94 12.02
N ASP A 267 -6.30 7.77 12.13
CA ASP A 267 -6.39 8.82 13.14
C ASP A 267 -7.01 8.23 14.43
N PRO A 268 -6.23 8.08 15.52
CA PRO A 268 -6.72 7.51 16.78
C PRO A 268 -7.80 8.37 17.48
N THR A 269 -8.02 9.61 17.04
CA THR A 269 -9.08 10.49 17.54
C THR A 269 -10.38 10.36 16.75
N SER A 270 -10.36 9.68 15.59
CA SER A 270 -11.52 9.49 14.72
C SER A 270 -12.42 8.36 15.22
N ALA A 271 -13.73 8.57 15.15
CA ALA A 271 -14.71 7.49 15.37
C ALA A 271 -14.58 6.34 14.34
N ASN A 272 -13.90 6.59 13.21
CA ASN A 272 -13.63 5.59 12.18
C ASN A 272 -12.25 4.92 12.31
N PHE A 273 -11.52 5.12 13.41
CA PHE A 273 -10.19 4.55 13.57
C PHE A 273 -10.17 3.03 13.35
N GLY A 274 -9.27 2.55 12.50
CA GLY A 274 -9.17 1.15 12.09
C GLY A 274 -10.29 0.64 11.18
N ILE A 275 -11.21 1.51 10.74
CA ILE A 275 -12.30 1.19 9.81
C ILE A 275 -11.87 1.50 8.38
N ILE A 276 -12.11 0.54 7.49
CA ILE A 276 -11.98 0.69 6.04
C ILE A 276 -13.31 1.16 5.46
N GLY A 277 -13.24 2.25 4.69
CA GLY A 277 -14.39 2.72 3.92
C GLY A 277 -14.82 1.70 2.86
N ASN A 278 -16.12 1.60 2.59
CA ASN A 278 -16.67 0.69 1.59
C ASN A 278 -16.47 1.22 0.16
N SER A 279 -15.24 1.57 -0.22
CA SER A 279 -14.83 2.02 -1.56
C SER A 279 -13.91 1.00 -2.21
N GLN A 280 -14.14 0.71 -3.49
CA GLN A 280 -13.32 -0.20 -4.28
C GLN A 280 -12.18 0.58 -4.94
N ILE A 281 -10.96 0.05 -4.88
CA ILE A 281 -9.77 0.70 -5.47
C ILE A 281 -9.29 0.03 -6.76
N ASN A 282 -9.71 -1.20 -7.05
CA ASN A 282 -9.38 -1.90 -8.29
C ASN A 282 -10.56 -1.85 -9.28
N CYS A 283 -10.31 -2.11 -10.56
CA CYS A 283 -11.40 -2.25 -11.54
C CYS A 283 -12.29 -3.45 -11.20
N ALA A 284 -13.61 -3.28 -11.32
CA ALA A 284 -14.56 -4.39 -11.31
C ALA A 284 -14.30 -5.34 -12.49
N GLY A 285 -14.83 -6.56 -12.38
CA GLY A 285 -14.78 -7.54 -13.47
C GLY A 285 -15.23 -6.91 -14.78
N THR A 286 -14.36 -6.92 -15.80
CA THR A 286 -14.61 -6.25 -17.08
C THR A 286 -14.33 -7.19 -18.23
N GLY A 287 -15.30 -7.35 -19.13
CA GLY A 287 -15.16 -8.12 -20.37
C GLY A 287 -14.88 -7.23 -21.58
N ARG A 288 -14.11 -7.74 -22.54
CA ARG A 288 -13.87 -7.12 -23.85
C ARG A 288 -14.04 -8.16 -24.96
N LEU A 289 -14.61 -7.70 -26.06
CA LEU A 289 -14.72 -8.44 -27.31
C LEU A 289 -13.97 -7.68 -28.39
N GLY A 290 -13.24 -8.41 -29.24
CA GLY A 290 -12.48 -7.81 -30.33
C GLY A 290 -12.43 -8.73 -31.54
N VAL A 291 -12.37 -8.11 -32.72
CA VAL A 291 -12.12 -8.80 -33.99
C VAL A 291 -10.94 -8.11 -34.66
N ARG A 292 -9.94 -8.90 -35.06
CA ARG A 292 -8.81 -8.44 -35.87
C ARG A 292 -8.82 -9.15 -37.19
N PHE A 293 -8.75 -8.38 -38.27
CA PHE A 293 -8.57 -8.89 -39.63
C PHE A 293 -7.15 -8.55 -40.12
N THR A 294 -6.48 -9.50 -40.75
CA THR A 294 -5.15 -9.32 -41.36
C THR A 294 -5.21 -9.81 -42.80
N PHE A 295 -4.72 -9.01 -43.75
CA PHE A 295 -4.74 -9.26 -45.19
C PHE A 295 -3.34 -9.19 -45.78
#